data_AF-A0A926VF82-F1
#
_entry.id   AF-A0A926VF82-F1
#
_cell.length_a   1.000
_cell.length_b   1.000
_cell.length_c   1.000
_cell.angle_alpha   90.00
_cell.angle_beta   90.00
_cell.angle_gamma   90.00
#
_symmetry.space_group_name_H-M   'P 1'
#
loop_
_entity.id
_entity.type
_entity.pdbx_description
1 polymer ?
#
loop_
_entity_poly.entity_id
_entity_poly.type
_entity_poly.pdbx_seq_one_letter_code
_entity_poly.pdbx_strand_id
1 'polypeptide(L)' 'MQPKIAAQIAKKVLALNVDPLPADSKELIGYPGYYRVDSGEYRSVYRFNADEDLVEIILVGKRNDDEVYKKLEHLF' A
#
# COMPACT_ATOMS: atom_id res chain seq x y z
N MET A 1 -5.14 -14.66 -8.19
CA MET A 1 -4.83 -13.33 -8.76
C MET A 1 -4.30 -13.56 -10.18
N GLN A 2 -4.69 -12.75 -11.18
CA GLN A 2 -4.20 -12.93 -12.55
C GLN A 2 -2.72 -12.46 -12.66
N PRO A 3 -1.88 -13.08 -13.51
CA PRO A 3 -0.45 -12.74 -13.60
C PRO A 3 -0.17 -11.26 -13.89
N LYS A 4 -0.96 -10.64 -14.78
CA LYS A 4 -0.85 -9.21 -15.10
C LYS A 4 -1.03 -8.31 -13.87
N ILE A 5 -1.98 -8.67 -13.02
CA ILE A 5 -2.30 -7.91 -11.80
C ILE A 5 -1.17 -8.05 -10.79
N ALA A 6 -0.67 -9.27 -10.58
CA ALA A 6 0.47 -9.51 -9.68
C ALA A 6 1.71 -8.72 -10.13
N ALA A 7 1.98 -8.69 -11.43
CA ALA A 7 3.09 -7.91 -12.00
C ALA A 7 2.91 -6.40 -11.80
N GLN A 8 1.69 -5.86 -11.94
CA GLN A 8 1.40 -4.45 -11.67
C GLN A 8 1.63 -4.09 -10.20
N ILE A 9 1.14 -4.92 -9.29
CA ILE A 9 1.34 -4.75 -7.84
C ILE A 9 2.84 -4.81 -7.50
N ALA A 10 3.55 -5.84 -7.97
CA ALA A 10 4.98 -6.00 -7.73
C ALA A 10 5.79 -4.81 -8.25
N LYS A 11 5.49 -4.33 -9.47
CA LYS A 11 6.14 -3.15 -10.05
C LYS A 11 5.92 -1.91 -9.18
N LYS A 12 4.70 -1.69 -8.70
CA LYS A 12 4.41 -0.51 -7.86
C LYS A 12 5.07 -0.61 -6.49
N VAL A 13 5.04 -1.78 -5.85
CA VAL A 13 5.73 -2.03 -4.58
C VAL A 13 7.24 -1.82 -4.71
N LEU A 14 7.86 -2.35 -5.77
CA LEU A 14 9.29 -2.15 -6.01
C LEU A 14 9.62 -0.67 -6.24
N ALA A 15 8.77 0.08 -6.94
CA ALA A 15 8.97 1.51 -7.16
C ALA A 15 8.97 2.34 -5.85
N LEU A 16 8.31 1.86 -4.78
CA LEU A 16 8.34 2.53 -3.48
C LEU A 16 9.73 2.54 -2.83
N ASN A 17 10.65 1.66 -3.25
CA ASN A 17 12.05 1.71 -2.80
C ASN A 17 12.80 2.92 -3.37
N VAL A 18 12.31 3.51 -4.47
CA VAL A 18 12.94 4.66 -5.12
C VAL A 18 12.26 5.96 -4.70
N ASP A 19 10.93 5.94 -4.63
CA ASP A 19 10.11 7.05 -4.16
C ASP A 19 9.07 6.50 -3.17
N PRO A 20 9.36 6.55 -1.85
CA PRO A 20 8.47 6.02 -0.82
C PRO A 20 7.15 6.79 -0.69
N LEU A 21 7.10 8.05 -1.13
CA LEU A 21 5.92 8.93 -1.02
C LEU A 21 5.58 9.52 -2.40
N PRO A 22 5.23 8.68 -3.38
CA PRO A 22 4.92 9.16 -4.71
C PRO A 22 3.67 10.03 -4.69
N ALA A 23 3.48 10.86 -5.71
CA ALA A 23 2.35 11.80 -5.77
C ALA A 23 0.95 11.14 -5.69
N ASP A 24 0.84 9.85 -6.05
CA ASP A 24 -0.39 9.08 -5.93
C ASP A 24 -0.54 8.30 -4.61
N SER A 25 0.44 8.42 -3.70
CA SER A 25 0.31 7.97 -2.32
C SER A 25 -0.60 8.90 -1.53
N LYS A 26 -1.38 8.33 -0.61
CA LYS A 26 -2.25 9.09 0.31
C LYS A 26 -2.11 8.52 1.70
N GLU A 27 -1.92 9.40 2.68
CA GLU A 27 -1.98 9.00 4.08
C GLU A 27 -3.39 8.50 4.44
N LEU A 28 -3.46 7.51 5.32
CA LEU A 28 -4.69 6.94 5.82
C LEU A 28 -5.25 7.79 6.96
N ILE A 29 -6.53 8.18 6.84
CA ILE A 29 -7.24 8.89 7.90
C ILE A 29 -7.33 7.97 9.12
N GLY A 30 -6.90 8.44 10.29
CA GLY A 30 -6.91 7.68 11.54
C GLY A 30 -5.70 6.78 11.76
N TYR A 31 -4.78 6.66 10.79
CA TYR A 31 -3.56 5.85 10.89
C TYR A 31 -2.35 6.69 10.44
N PRO A 32 -1.84 7.61 11.30
CA PRO A 32 -0.69 8.44 10.96
C PRO A 32 0.54 7.61 10.59
N GLY A 33 1.24 8.00 9.52
CA GLY A 33 2.40 7.26 9.01
C GLY A 33 2.07 6.01 8.20
N TYR A 34 0.79 5.68 8.02
CA TYR A 34 0.33 4.65 7.09
C TYR A 34 -0.19 5.31 5.82
N TYR A 35 0.21 4.75 4.69
CA TYR A 35 -0.09 5.27 3.37
C TYR A 35 -0.78 4.20 2.54
N ARG A 36 -1.54 4.64 1.54
CA ARG A 36 -2.07 3.78 0.49
C ARG A 36 -1.55 4.21 -0.87
N VAL A 37 -1.35 3.24 -1.73
CA VAL A 37 -1.11 3.47 -3.15
C VAL A 37 -1.93 2.50 -4.00
N ASP A 38 -2.47 2.99 -5.12
CA ASP A 38 -3.31 2.19 -6.00
C ASP A 38 -2.47 1.55 -7.13
N SER A 39 -2.87 0.35 -7.57
CA SER A 39 -2.27 -0.41 -8.67
C SER A 39 -3.37 -1.05 -9.50
N GLY A 40 -3.99 -0.24 -10.36
CA GLY A 40 -5.20 -0.62 -11.09
C GLY A 40 -6.36 -0.89 -10.12
N GLU A 41 -6.89 -2.12 -10.16
CA GLU A 41 -8.01 -2.58 -9.32
C GLU A 41 -7.62 -2.95 -7.89
N TYR A 42 -6.33 -2.80 -7.52
CA TYR A 42 -5.79 -3.16 -6.22
C TYR A 42 -5.21 -1.96 -5.49
N ARG A 43 -5.10 -2.08 -4.18
CA ARG A 43 -4.51 -1.11 -3.27
C ARG A 43 -3.53 -1.81 -2.35
N SER A 44 -2.37 -1.19 -2.17
CA SER A 44 -1.39 -1.56 -1.17
C SER A 44 -1.45 -0.54 -0.03
N VAL A 45 -1.53 -1.02 1.20
CA VAL A 45 -1.30 -0.22 2.42
C VAL A 45 0.11 -0.50 2.88
N TYR A 46 0.86 0.56 3.16
CA TYR A 46 2.25 0.48 3.56
C TYR A 46 2.58 1.50 4.63
N ARG A 47 3.68 1.26 5.33
CA ARG A 47 4.30 2.22 6.25
C ARG A 47 5.65 2.61 5.68
N PHE A 48 6.02 3.87 5.84
CA PHE A 48 7.37 4.35 5.53
C PHE A 48 8.02 4.86 6.80
N ASN A 49 9.12 4.21 7.20
CA ASN A 49 9.98 4.66 8.29
C ASN A 49 11.19 5.37 7.68
N ALA A 50 11.23 6.69 7.79
CA ALA A 50 12.29 7.51 7.21
C ALA A 50 13.64 7.34 7.94
N ASP A 51 13.62 7.02 9.24
CA ASP A 51 14.85 6.86 10.03
C ASP A 51 15.60 5.57 9.67
N GLU A 52 14.85 4.53 9.26
CA GLU A 52 15.39 3.23 8.85
C GLU A 52 15.48 3.05 7.33
N ASP A 53 15.06 4.06 6.56
CA ASP A 53 14.88 3.99 5.10
C ASP A 53 14.10 2.74 4.66
N LEU A 54 13.01 2.46 5.38
CA LEU A 54 12.27 1.20 5.29
C LEU A 54 10.82 1.41 4.84
N VAL A 55 10.44 0.71 3.76
CA VAL A 55 9.05 0.60 3.30
C VAL A 55 8.50 -0.78 3.65
N GLU A 56 7.49 -0.83 4.51
CA GLU A 56 6.82 -2.07 4.90
C GLU A 56 5.44 -2.17 4.26
N ILE A 57 5.23 -3.20 3.42
CA ILE A 57 3.91 -3.48 2.87
C ILE A 57 3.09 -4.27 3.90
N ILE A 58 2.01 -3.66 4.39
CA ILE A 58 1.16 -4.23 5.44
C ILE A 58 0.09 -5.12 4.81
N LEU A 59 -0.61 -4.60 3.78
CA LEU A 59 -1.74 -5.28 3.14
C LEU A 59 -1.79 -4.97 1.66
N VAL A 60 -2.21 -5.94 0.86
CA VAL A 60 -2.60 -5.74 -0.54
C VAL A 60 -3.97 -6.36 -0.78
N GLY A 61 -4.90 -5.59 -1.33
CA GLY A 61 -6.25 -6.06 -1.61
C GLY A 61 -6.95 -5.31 -2.75
N LYS A 62 -8.13 -5.76 -3.14
CA LYS A 62 -8.94 -5.09 -4.18
C LYS A 62 -9.46 -3.74 -3.67
N ARG A 63 -9.65 -2.78 -4.58
CA ARG A 63 -10.14 -1.42 -4.24
C ARG A 63 -11.55 -1.36 -3.67
N ASN A 64 -12.41 -2.36 -3.95
CA ASN A 64 -13.86 -2.12 -3.97
C ASN A 64 -14.72 -2.67 -2.82
N ASP A 65 -14.18 -3.21 -1.72
CA ASP A 65 -15.05 -3.76 -0.65
C ASP A 65 -14.69 -3.27 0.77
N ASP A 66 -13.85 -2.24 0.90
CA ASP A 66 -13.30 -1.79 2.20
C ASP A 66 -12.63 -2.91 3.04
N GLU A 67 -12.48 -4.12 2.49
CA GLU A 67 -11.88 -5.28 3.14
C GLU A 67 -10.44 -5.03 3.56
N VAL A 68 -9.72 -4.18 2.82
CA VAL A 68 -8.37 -3.76 3.21
C VAL A 68 -8.40 -2.95 4.51
N TYR A 69 -9.43 -2.13 4.73
CA TYR A 69 -9.62 -1.35 5.94
C TYR A 69 -10.10 -2.21 7.11
N LYS A 70 -11.05 -3.11 6.90
CA LYS A 70 -11.48 -4.08 7.93
C LYS A 70 -10.32 -4.94 8.42
N LYS A 71 -9.47 -5.41 7.51
CA LYS A 71 -8.26 -6.17 7.87
C LYS A 71 -7.24 -5.32 8.63
N LEU A 72 -7.12 -4.04 8.29
CA LEU A 72 -6.26 -3.10 9.00
C LEU A 72 -6.77 -2.87 10.43
N GLU A 73 -8.07 -2.68 10.63
CA GLU A 73 -8.69 -2.57 11.97
C GLU A 73 -8.49 -3.81 12.84
N HIS A 74 -8.31 -5.00 12.25
CA HIS A 74 -7.99 -6.21 13.01
C HIS A 74 -6.52 -6.35 13.39
N LEU A 75 -5.63 -5.55 12.81
CA LEU A 75 -4.19 -5.57 13.08
C LEU A 75 -3.79 -4.61 14.22
N PHE A 76 -4.66 -3.68 14.61
CA PHE A 76 -4.44 -2.65 15.62
C PHE A 76 -5.56 -2.63 16.66
#